data_AF-A0A7S2VY48-F1
#
_entry.id   AF-A0A7S2VY48-F1
#
_cell.length_a   1.000
_cell.length_b   1.000
_cell.length_c   1.000
_cell.angle_alpha   90.00
_cell.angle_beta   90.00
_cell.angle_gamma   90.00
#
_symmetry.space_group_name_H-M   'P 1'
#
loop_
_entity.id
_entity.type
_entity.pdbx_description
1 polymer ?
#
loop_
_entity_poly.entity_id
_entity_poly.type
_entity_poly.pdbx_seq_one_letter_code
_entity_poly.pdbx_strand_id
1 'polypeptide(L)'
;PRAMLDIARDAALLTLGAACGFIAQRLRARARLDDDAARMKREREAERAGRTRAERDVRALRLELARVSADGEATTTSSATSATDVRYALRALGTFRSAFRRRLGAPRQPSLVPLARGRVALHAHVPASALEGLEEFSHCWLLFLFHENTDFHASVTREIGKTGKTGAADGPRTTTRGKIRVP
;
A
#
# COMPACT_ATOMS: atom_id res chain seq x y z
N PRO A 1 64.70 23.52 37.14
CA PRO A 1 63.32 23.09 37.50
C PRO A 1 62.19 23.81 36.73
N ARG A 2 62.23 25.14 36.53
CA ARG A 2 61.16 25.90 35.85
C ARG A 2 61.01 25.58 34.35
N ALA A 3 62.12 25.54 33.60
CA ALA A 3 62.09 25.25 32.15
C ALA A 3 61.50 23.86 31.79
N MET A 4 61.68 22.86 32.66
CA MET A 4 61.13 21.52 32.44
C MET A 4 59.61 21.47 32.68
N LEU A 5 59.10 22.35 33.55
CA LEU A 5 57.68 22.51 33.83
C LEU A 5 56.96 23.22 32.67
N ASP A 6 57.62 24.19 32.05
CA ASP A 6 57.09 24.93 30.89
C ASP A 6 56.96 24.01 29.65
N ILE A 7 57.98 23.18 29.39
CA ILE A 7 57.94 22.18 28.30
C ILE A 7 56.80 21.16 28.51
N ALA A 8 56.61 20.69 29.75
CA ALA A 8 55.53 19.76 30.08
C ALA A 8 54.13 20.40 29.89
N ARG A 9 54.00 21.68 30.23
CA ARG A 9 52.75 22.44 30.04
C ARG A 9 52.43 22.64 28.57
N ASP A 10 53.42 22.99 27.75
CA ASP A 10 53.24 23.20 26.32
C ASP A 10 52.89 21.89 25.60
N ALA A 11 53.54 20.78 25.98
CA ALA A 11 53.20 19.45 25.48
C ALA A 11 51.76 19.02 25.89
N ALA A 12 51.33 19.34 27.11
CA ALA A 12 49.97 19.07 27.57
C ALA A 12 48.92 19.89 26.79
N LEU A 13 49.20 21.16 26.49
CA LEU A 13 48.31 22.02 25.71
C LEU A 13 48.16 21.54 24.26
N LEU A 14 49.26 21.12 23.62
CA LEU A 14 49.23 20.56 22.26
C LEU A 14 48.44 19.25 22.17
N THR A 15 48.61 18.36 23.15
CA THR A 15 47.90 17.07 23.19
C THR A 15 46.39 17.25 23.46
N LEU A 16 46.02 18.14 24.39
CA LEU A 16 44.61 18.52 24.62
C LEU A 16 43.99 19.17 23.37
N GLY A 17 44.71 20.07 22.70
CA GLY A 17 44.26 20.69 21.47
C GLY A 17 44.00 19.68 20.35
N ALA A 18 44.91 18.72 20.17
CA ALA A 18 44.76 17.63 19.21
C ALA A 18 43.57 16.71 19.55
N ALA A 19 43.38 16.36 20.82
CA ALA A 19 42.24 15.55 21.27
C ALA A 19 40.90 16.26 21.06
N CYS A 20 40.80 17.54 21.44
CA CYS A 20 39.60 18.37 21.19
C CYS A 20 39.32 18.51 19.70
N GLY A 21 40.35 18.73 18.88
CA GLY A 21 40.22 18.79 17.42
C GLY A 21 39.69 17.48 16.83
N PHE A 22 40.22 16.34 17.27
CA PHE A 22 39.76 15.02 16.85
C PHE A 22 38.30 14.76 17.26
N ILE A 23 37.92 15.09 18.49
CA ILE A 23 36.54 14.96 18.98
C ILE A 23 35.60 15.85 18.15
N ALA A 24 35.95 17.11 17.93
CA ALA A 24 35.16 18.04 17.11
C ALA A 24 35.02 17.55 15.66
N GLN A 25 36.08 17.00 15.07
CA GLN A 25 36.03 16.42 13.73
C GLN A 25 35.10 15.20 13.68
N ARG A 26 35.13 14.33 14.70
CA ARG A 26 34.24 13.16 14.79
C ARG A 26 32.77 13.55 14.98
N LEU A 27 32.49 14.55 15.82
CA LEU A 27 31.14 15.07 16.02
C LEU A 27 30.58 15.69 14.73
N ARG A 28 31.39 16.48 14.01
CA ARG A 28 31.01 17.02 12.69
C ARG A 28 30.78 15.92 11.65
N ALA A 29 31.64 14.89 11.63
CA ALA A 29 31.45 13.75 10.73
C ALA A 29 30.15 12.99 11.03
N ARG A 30 29.81 12.82 12.32
CA ARG A 30 28.55 12.17 12.72
C ARG A 30 27.32 13.00 12.35
N ALA A 31 27.36 14.31 12.59
CA ALA A 31 26.29 15.22 12.16
C ALA A 31 26.05 15.17 10.64
N ARG A 32 27.13 15.14 9.83
CA ARG A 32 27.01 14.99 8.37
C ARG A 32 26.35 13.68 7.96
N LEU A 33 26.71 12.56 8.61
CA LEU A 33 26.10 11.26 8.35
C LEU A 33 24.61 11.25 8.72
N ASP A 34 24.23 11.91 9.81
CA ASP A 34 22.83 12.04 10.24
C ASP A 34 22.03 12.90 9.24
N ASP A 35 22.61 14.00 8.75
CA ASP A 35 22.03 14.85 7.72
C ASP A 35 21.85 14.10 6.39
N ASP A 36 22.87 13.35 5.96
CA ASP A 36 22.81 12.52 4.76
C ASP A 36 21.77 11.40 4.91
N ALA A 37 21.69 10.76 6.09
CA ALA A 37 20.66 9.76 6.37
C ALA A 37 19.25 10.37 6.31
N ALA A 38 19.08 11.58 6.85
CA ALA A 38 17.81 12.32 6.77
C ALA A 38 17.47 12.70 5.31
N ARG A 39 18.46 13.13 4.52
CA ARG A 39 18.28 13.44 3.09
C ARG A 39 17.86 12.21 2.30
N MET A 40 18.58 11.09 2.45
CA MET A 40 18.25 9.82 1.79
C MET A 40 16.86 9.31 2.18
N LYS A 41 16.42 9.54 3.44
CA LYS A 41 15.07 9.19 3.87
C LYS A 41 14.01 10.04 3.16
N ARG A 42 14.22 11.36 3.08
CA ARG A 42 13.31 12.29 2.38
C ARG A 42 13.20 11.99 0.88
N GLU A 43 14.33 11.71 0.23
CA GLU A 43 14.36 11.33 -1.20
C GLU A 43 13.56 10.05 -1.45
N ARG A 44 13.75 9.01 -0.63
CA ARG A 44 12.97 7.76 -0.72
C ARG A 44 11.49 7.97 -0.43
N GLU A 45 11.13 8.81 0.53
CA GLU A 45 9.73 9.14 0.83
C GLU A 45 9.07 9.89 -0.33
N ALA A 46 9.78 10.85 -0.93
CA ALA A 46 9.31 11.59 -2.10
C ALA A 46 9.15 10.68 -3.33
N GLU A 47 10.09 9.78 -3.59
CA GLU A 47 10.01 8.80 -4.68
C GLU A 47 8.80 7.86 -4.49
N ARG A 48 8.63 7.31 -3.27
CA ARG A 48 7.49 6.44 -2.94
C ARG A 48 6.16 7.19 -3.04
N ALA A 49 6.11 8.43 -2.58
CA ALA A 49 4.92 9.27 -2.67
C ALA A 49 4.57 9.58 -4.14
N GLY A 50 5.56 9.89 -4.98
CA GLY A 50 5.39 10.13 -6.41
C GLY A 50 4.83 8.93 -7.15
N ARG A 51 5.39 7.73 -6.89
CA ARG A 51 4.86 6.49 -7.46
C ARG A 51 3.42 6.21 -7.03
N THR A 52 3.13 6.34 -5.74
CA THR A 52 1.79 6.09 -5.20
C THR A 52 0.76 7.07 -5.78
N ARG A 53 1.16 8.34 -5.97
CA ARG A 53 0.31 9.37 -6.58
C ARG A 53 0.00 9.04 -8.03
N ALA A 54 1.03 8.73 -8.83
CA ALA A 54 0.85 8.34 -10.24
C ALA A 54 -0.05 7.10 -10.39
N GLU A 55 0.13 6.06 -9.55
CA GLU A 55 -0.73 4.87 -9.58
C GLU A 55 -2.19 5.17 -9.22
N ARG A 56 -2.44 6.10 -8.28
CA ARG A 56 -3.79 6.56 -7.92
C ARG A 56 -4.44 7.38 -9.04
N ASP A 57 -3.69 8.28 -9.68
CA ASP A 57 -4.18 9.13 -10.76
C ASP A 57 -4.59 8.27 -11.97
N VAL A 58 -3.76 7.30 -12.36
CA VAL A 58 -4.08 6.34 -13.42
C VAL A 58 -5.36 5.56 -13.12
N ARG A 59 -5.58 5.18 -11.84
CA ARG A 59 -6.80 4.49 -11.44
C ARG A 59 -8.03 5.39 -11.49
N ALA A 60 -7.91 6.64 -11.06
CA ALA A 60 -9.01 7.60 -11.13
C ALA A 60 -9.48 7.77 -12.58
N LEU A 61 -8.55 7.97 -13.51
CA LEU A 61 -8.84 8.08 -14.94
C LEU A 61 -9.48 6.79 -15.51
N ARG A 62 -9.03 5.61 -15.07
CA ARG A 62 -9.67 4.34 -15.50
C ARG A 62 -11.09 4.18 -14.98
N LEU A 63 -11.35 4.57 -13.72
CA LEU A 63 -12.69 4.52 -13.15
C LEU A 63 -13.61 5.53 -13.82
N GLU A 64 -13.10 6.71 -14.18
CA GLU A 64 -13.83 7.72 -14.96
C GLU A 64 -14.16 7.20 -16.36
N LEU A 65 -13.19 6.62 -17.06
CA LEU A 65 -13.42 5.98 -18.36
C LEU A 65 -14.48 4.87 -18.24
N ALA A 66 -14.41 4.02 -17.22
CA ALA A 66 -15.40 2.96 -17.01
C ALA A 66 -16.81 3.49 -16.73
N ARG A 67 -16.94 4.63 -16.02
CA ARG A 67 -18.24 5.29 -15.80
C ARG A 67 -18.80 5.84 -17.12
N VAL A 68 -17.97 6.53 -17.90
CA VAL A 68 -18.36 7.06 -19.22
C VAL A 68 -18.73 5.94 -20.18
N SER A 69 -18.01 4.81 -20.16
CA SER A 69 -18.37 3.63 -20.95
C SER A 69 -19.69 3.01 -20.51
N ALA A 70 -19.95 2.91 -19.20
CA ALA A 70 -21.21 2.36 -18.68
C ALA A 70 -22.42 3.22 -19.05
N ASP A 71 -22.28 4.54 -19.09
CA ASP A 71 -23.35 5.46 -19.48
C ASP A 71 -23.62 5.42 -21.01
N GLY A 72 -22.62 5.04 -21.82
CA GLY A 72 -22.74 4.88 -23.28
C GLY A 72 -23.22 3.51 -23.74
N GLU A 73 -23.14 2.48 -22.90
CA GLU A 73 -23.43 1.08 -23.26
C GLU A 73 -24.93 0.71 -23.11
N ALA A 74 -25.77 1.67 -22.67
CA ALA A 74 -27.22 1.51 -22.63
C ALA A 74 -27.91 1.52 -24.01
N THR A 75 -27.20 1.66 -25.14
CA THR A 75 -27.87 1.78 -26.46
C THR A 75 -27.25 1.02 -27.65
N THR A 76 -26.11 0.32 -27.57
CA THR A 76 -25.68 -0.47 -28.76
C THR A 76 -25.04 -1.81 -28.41
N THR A 77 -25.84 -2.87 -28.55
CA THR A 77 -25.39 -4.26 -28.63
C THR A 77 -24.81 -4.53 -30.02
N SER A 78 -23.51 -4.85 -30.11
CA SER A 78 -22.80 -5.62 -31.17
C SER A 78 -21.29 -5.46 -30.93
N SER A 79 -20.36 -6.41 -31.02
CA SER A 79 -20.33 -7.83 -31.38
C SER A 79 -18.85 -8.26 -31.29
N ALA A 80 -18.52 -9.35 -30.59
CA ALA A 80 -17.43 -10.29 -30.94
C ALA A 80 -17.29 -11.37 -29.86
N THR A 81 -17.52 -12.61 -30.27
CA THR A 81 -17.52 -13.84 -29.47
C THR A 81 -16.11 -14.22 -29.00
N SER A 82 -15.88 -14.22 -27.68
CA SER A 82 -14.84 -15.01 -27.01
C SER A 82 -15.32 -15.32 -25.59
N ALA A 83 -15.44 -16.62 -25.25
CA ALA A 83 -15.77 -17.21 -23.95
C ALA A 83 -16.54 -16.31 -22.95
N THR A 84 -17.82 -16.61 -22.75
CA THR A 84 -18.80 -15.97 -21.83
C THR A 84 -18.18 -15.24 -20.63
N ASP A 85 -17.71 -14.01 -20.85
CA ASP A 85 -17.31 -13.06 -19.81
C ASP A 85 -18.61 -12.50 -19.21
N VAL A 86 -19.25 -13.31 -18.37
CA VAL A 86 -20.44 -12.88 -17.63
C VAL A 86 -19.97 -11.93 -16.54
N ARG A 87 -20.11 -10.63 -16.79
CA ARG A 87 -19.76 -9.58 -15.84
C ARG A 87 -20.93 -9.32 -14.91
N TYR A 88 -20.69 -9.47 -13.61
CA TYR A 88 -21.65 -9.10 -12.57
C TYR A 88 -21.31 -7.73 -12.00
N ALA A 89 -22.24 -6.78 -12.13
CA ALA A 89 -22.12 -5.49 -11.47
C ALA A 89 -22.33 -5.64 -9.97
N LEU A 90 -21.30 -5.35 -9.17
CA LEU A 90 -21.37 -5.39 -7.72
C LEU A 90 -21.68 -4.00 -7.18
N ARG A 91 -22.78 -3.89 -6.43
CA ARG A 91 -23.11 -2.69 -5.65
C ARG A 91 -22.74 -2.91 -4.19
N ALA A 92 -21.94 -2.02 -3.63
CA ALA A 92 -21.57 -2.10 -2.21
C ALA A 92 -22.80 -1.93 -1.32
N LEU A 93 -22.98 -2.83 -0.34
CA LEU A 93 -24.07 -2.78 0.64
C LEU A 93 -23.79 -1.80 1.79
N GLY A 94 -22.53 -1.52 2.06
CA GLY A 94 -22.12 -0.64 3.15
C GLY A 94 -20.62 -0.40 3.20
N THR A 95 -20.21 0.37 4.20
CA THR A 95 -18.82 0.68 4.49
C THR A 95 -18.40 0.06 5.82
N PHE A 96 -17.33 -0.74 5.81
CA PHE A 96 -16.71 -1.27 7.02
C PHE A 96 -15.75 -0.24 7.62
N ARG A 97 -15.96 0.11 8.89
CA ARG A 97 -15.08 0.98 9.68
C ARG A 97 -14.34 0.13 10.70
N SER A 98 -13.02 0.03 10.55
CA SER A 98 -12.16 -0.69 11.49
C SER A 98 -11.48 0.28 12.46
N ALA A 99 -10.89 -0.26 13.54
CA ALA A 99 -9.99 0.48 14.42
C ALA A 99 -8.65 0.87 13.73
N PHE A 100 -8.38 0.38 12.52
CA PHE A 100 -7.11 0.55 11.82
C PHE A 100 -7.24 1.56 10.67
N ARG A 101 -6.62 2.73 10.83
CA ARG A 101 -6.65 3.82 9.83
C ARG A 101 -5.80 3.57 8.59
N ARG A 102 -4.76 2.76 8.73
CA ARG A 102 -3.80 2.45 7.66
C ARG A 102 -3.52 0.95 7.69
N ARG A 103 -3.05 0.45 6.57
CA ARG A 103 -2.61 -0.94 6.42
C ARG A 103 -1.52 -1.35 7.41
N LEU A 104 -0.52 -0.48 7.57
CA LEU A 104 0.59 -0.65 8.52
C LEU A 104 0.05 -0.42 9.93
N GLY A 105 -0.41 -1.50 10.57
CA GLY A 105 -1.00 -1.46 11.91
C GLY A 105 -2.16 -2.42 12.10
N ALA A 106 -2.78 -2.88 11.01
CA ALA A 106 -3.71 -4.00 11.09
C ALA A 106 -2.91 -5.28 11.45
N PRO A 107 -3.28 -6.00 12.52
CA PRO A 107 -2.57 -7.18 12.95
C PRO A 107 -2.71 -8.29 11.90
N ARG A 108 -1.62 -9.02 11.64
CA ARG A 108 -1.66 -10.22 10.79
C ARG A 108 -2.46 -11.36 11.42
N GLN A 109 -2.59 -11.34 12.74
CA GLN A 109 -3.37 -12.27 13.54
C GLN A 109 -4.39 -11.47 14.37
N PRO A 110 -5.68 -11.45 13.98
CA PRO A 110 -6.69 -10.62 14.64
C PRO A 110 -6.95 -11.04 16.11
N SER A 111 -6.70 -12.31 16.45
CA SER A 111 -6.86 -12.84 17.82
C SER A 111 -5.97 -12.16 18.86
N LEU A 112 -4.87 -11.52 18.45
CA LEU A 112 -3.96 -10.81 19.36
C LEU A 112 -4.50 -9.45 19.82
N VAL A 113 -5.54 -8.93 19.16
CA VAL A 113 -6.11 -7.61 19.48
C VAL A 113 -7.63 -7.73 19.70
N PRO A 114 -8.07 -8.39 20.79
CA PRO A 114 -9.50 -8.68 21.02
C PRO A 114 -10.35 -7.42 21.24
N LEU A 115 -9.72 -6.31 21.62
CA LEU A 115 -10.38 -5.02 21.81
C LEU A 115 -10.60 -4.24 20.50
N ALA A 116 -9.99 -4.66 19.39
CA ALA A 116 -10.19 -4.00 18.10
C ALA A 116 -11.56 -4.37 17.52
N ARG A 117 -12.56 -3.52 17.79
CA ARG A 117 -13.90 -3.63 17.22
C ARG A 117 -13.97 -2.92 15.86
N GLY A 118 -14.79 -3.48 14.97
CA GLY A 118 -15.17 -2.85 13.71
C GLY A 118 -16.69 -2.68 13.64
N ARG A 119 -17.15 -1.76 12.78
CA ARG A 119 -18.58 -1.51 12.53
C ARG A 119 -18.85 -1.48 11.03
N VAL A 120 -19.85 -2.24 10.59
CA VAL A 120 -20.39 -2.11 9.23
C VAL A 120 -21.51 -1.06 9.26
N ALA A 121 -21.38 -0.01 8.46
CA ALA A 121 -22.44 0.97 8.24
C ALA A 121 -23.08 0.69 6.88
N LEU A 122 -24.31 0.17 6.89
CA LEU A 122 -25.06 -0.12 5.67
C LEU A 122 -25.57 1.18 5.02
N HIS A 123 -25.72 1.13 3.70
CA HIS A 123 -26.31 2.22 2.93
C HIS A 123 -27.84 2.18 3.02
N ALA A 124 -28.48 3.34 2.82
CA ALA A 124 -29.93 3.49 2.95
C ALA A 124 -30.77 2.62 1.98
N HIS A 125 -30.16 2.10 0.92
CA HIS A 125 -30.85 1.21 -0.03
C HIS A 125 -30.94 -0.24 0.45
N VAL A 126 -30.25 -0.61 1.53
CA VAL A 126 -30.31 -1.95 2.11
C VAL A 126 -31.45 -1.95 3.13
N PRO A 127 -32.50 -2.78 2.93
CA PRO A 127 -33.62 -2.83 3.86
C PRO A 127 -33.18 -3.46 5.19
N ALA A 128 -33.78 -3.00 6.30
CA ALA A 128 -33.48 -3.54 7.63
C ALA A 128 -33.82 -5.04 7.74
N SER A 129 -34.84 -5.49 7.01
CA SER A 129 -35.25 -6.89 6.96
C SER A 129 -34.17 -7.82 6.41
N ALA A 130 -33.20 -7.31 5.65
CA ALA A 130 -32.06 -8.11 5.18
C ALA A 130 -31.12 -8.54 6.33
N LEU A 131 -31.30 -8.00 7.53
CA LEU A 131 -30.52 -8.35 8.73
C LEU A 131 -31.33 -9.12 9.77
N GLU A 132 -32.63 -9.37 9.56
CA GLU A 132 -33.45 -10.12 10.50
C GLU A 132 -32.90 -11.54 10.69
N GLY A 133 -32.78 -11.98 11.94
CA GLY A 133 -32.23 -13.28 12.31
C GLY A 133 -30.70 -13.36 12.31
N LEU A 134 -29.99 -12.28 11.92
CA LEU A 134 -28.53 -12.26 11.99
C LEU A 134 -28.01 -12.28 13.45
N GLU A 135 -28.81 -11.77 14.38
CA GLU A 135 -28.57 -11.77 15.82
C GLU A 135 -28.51 -13.17 16.45
N GLU A 136 -29.07 -14.19 15.79
CA GLU A 136 -29.05 -15.58 16.26
C GLU A 136 -27.68 -16.24 16.04
N PHE A 137 -26.81 -15.63 15.23
CA PHE A 137 -25.49 -16.16 14.91
C PHE A 137 -24.39 -15.43 15.67
N SER A 138 -23.42 -16.19 16.18
CA SER A 138 -22.23 -15.62 16.82
C SER A 138 -21.21 -15.05 15.82
N HIS A 139 -21.23 -15.52 14.57
CA HIS A 139 -20.25 -15.17 13.54
C HIS A 139 -20.93 -14.98 12.18
N CYS A 140 -20.43 -14.04 11.39
CA CYS A 140 -20.84 -13.81 10.01
C CYS A 140 -19.62 -13.62 9.11
N TRP A 141 -19.82 -13.86 7.81
CA TRP A 141 -18.80 -13.62 6.79
C TRP A 141 -19.03 -12.26 6.14
N LEU A 142 -17.97 -11.46 6.05
CA LEU A 142 -17.98 -10.19 5.34
C LEU A 142 -17.17 -10.31 4.06
N LEU A 143 -17.81 -10.11 2.91
CA LEU A 143 -17.14 -9.92 1.64
C LEU A 143 -16.91 -8.42 1.46
N PHE A 144 -15.65 -8.01 1.37
CA PHE A 144 -15.29 -6.59 1.29
C PHE A 144 -14.24 -6.35 0.21
N LEU A 145 -14.29 -5.17 -0.37
CA LEU A 145 -13.36 -4.74 -1.42
C LEU A 145 -12.38 -3.72 -0.86
N PHE A 146 -11.08 -3.98 -1.03
CA PHE A 146 -10.03 -3.04 -0.64
C PHE A 146 -9.98 -1.86 -1.62
N HIS A 147 -10.73 -0.81 -1.30
CA HIS A 147 -10.90 0.36 -2.17
C HIS A 147 -9.60 1.13 -2.45
N GLU A 148 -8.51 0.93 -1.72
CA GLU A 148 -7.21 1.54 -2.02
C GLU A 148 -6.27 0.66 -2.85
N ASN A 149 -6.62 -0.61 -3.09
CA ASN A 149 -5.75 -1.53 -3.83
C ASN A 149 -5.71 -1.17 -5.33
N THR A 150 -4.52 -1.10 -5.90
CA THR A 150 -4.28 -0.65 -7.29
C THR A 150 -4.26 -1.78 -8.32
N ASP A 151 -4.18 -3.05 -7.87
CA ASP A 151 -3.94 -4.21 -8.73
C ASP A 151 -5.20 -4.84 -9.38
N PHE A 152 -6.40 -4.36 -9.06
CA PHE A 152 -7.66 -5.05 -9.40
C PHE A 152 -7.90 -5.28 -10.92
N HIS A 153 -7.24 -4.54 -11.80
CA HIS A 153 -7.46 -4.61 -13.26
C HIS A 153 -6.30 -5.20 -14.07
N ALA A 154 -5.09 -5.26 -13.51
CA ALA A 154 -3.91 -5.63 -14.29
C ALA A 154 -3.85 -7.14 -14.61
N SER A 155 -4.50 -7.99 -13.80
CA SER A 155 -4.55 -9.44 -14.06
C SER A 155 -5.56 -9.82 -15.14
N VAL A 156 -6.65 -9.06 -15.29
CA VAL A 156 -7.69 -9.36 -16.28
C VAL A 156 -7.23 -8.95 -17.68
N THR A 157 -6.61 -7.78 -17.83
CA THR A 157 -6.16 -7.29 -19.14
C THR A 157 -4.87 -7.97 -19.64
N ARG A 158 -4.00 -8.49 -18.75
CA ARG A 158 -2.74 -9.13 -19.16
C ARG A 158 -2.92 -10.47 -19.88
N GLU A 159 -4.01 -11.18 -19.61
CA GLU A 159 -4.33 -12.45 -20.28
C GLU A 159 -4.72 -12.21 -21.75
N ILE A 160 -5.40 -11.09 -22.04
CA ILE A 160 -5.84 -10.75 -23.40
C ILE A 160 -4.64 -10.46 -24.34
N GLY A 161 -3.52 -9.96 -23.81
CA GLY A 161 -2.33 -9.62 -24.60
C GLY A 161 -1.27 -10.72 -24.75
N LYS A 162 -1.51 -11.93 -24.22
CA LYS A 162 -0.52 -13.02 -24.20
C LYS A 162 -0.85 -14.17 -25.16
N THR A 163 -1.49 -13.89 -26.29
CA THR A 163 -1.56 -14.82 -27.43
C THR A 163 -0.25 -14.76 -28.22
N GLY A 164 0.82 -15.32 -27.67
CA GLY A 164 2.11 -15.36 -28.36
C GLY A 164 3.21 -16.02 -27.53
N LYS A 165 3.42 -17.32 -27.76
CA LYS A 165 4.37 -18.25 -27.12
C LYS A 165 3.95 -18.76 -25.72
N THR A 166 3.50 -20.01 -25.66
CA THR A 166 4.35 -21.20 -25.41
C THR A 166 3.51 -22.47 -25.40
N GLY A 167 4.03 -23.54 -26.00
CA GLY A 167 4.01 -24.91 -25.46
C GLY A 167 2.65 -25.57 -25.21
N ALA A 168 2.43 -26.67 -25.93
CA ALA A 168 1.35 -27.61 -25.72
C ALA A 168 1.24 -28.11 -24.26
N ALA A 169 0.01 -28.48 -23.87
CA ALA A 169 -0.41 -29.16 -22.63
C ALA A 169 -0.84 -28.27 -21.45
N ASP A 170 -1.92 -27.50 -21.61
CA ASP A 170 -2.90 -27.32 -20.52
C ASP A 170 -4.20 -26.74 -21.13
N GLY A 171 -5.37 -27.27 -20.75
CA GLY A 171 -6.67 -26.78 -21.22
C GLY A 171 -6.95 -25.32 -20.83
N PRO A 172 -8.02 -24.69 -21.35
CA PRO A 172 -8.33 -23.29 -21.05
C PRO A 172 -8.50 -23.10 -19.54
N ARG A 173 -7.60 -22.32 -18.94
CA ARG A 173 -7.60 -22.06 -17.50
C ARG A 173 -8.81 -21.18 -17.17
N THR A 174 -9.81 -21.74 -16.51
CA THR A 174 -11.03 -21.03 -16.03
C THR A 174 -10.78 -20.10 -14.84
N THR A 175 -9.54 -20.03 -14.35
CA THR A 175 -9.18 -19.23 -13.18
C THR A 175 -7.98 -18.34 -13.50
N THR A 176 -8.21 -17.03 -13.56
CA THR A 176 -7.13 -16.05 -13.51
C THR A 176 -6.53 -16.06 -12.11
N ARG A 177 -5.25 -16.49 -11.98
CA ARG A 177 -4.47 -16.23 -10.77
C ARG A 177 -4.20 -14.73 -10.68
N GLY A 178 -5.11 -14.00 -10.05
CA GLY A 178 -4.78 -12.73 -9.46
C GLY A 178 -3.72 -12.98 -8.40
N LYS A 179 -2.47 -12.59 -8.66
CA LYS A 179 -1.45 -12.52 -7.60
C LYS A 179 -1.85 -11.34 -6.74
N ILE A 180 -2.81 -11.57 -5.84
CA ILE A 180 -3.20 -10.60 -4.82
C ILE A 180 -1.97 -10.45 -3.95
N ARG A 181 -1.15 -9.45 -4.28
CA ARG A 181 -0.14 -9.03 -3.34
C ARG A 181 -0.89 -8.54 -2.13
N VAL A 182 -0.41 -9.06 -1.02
CA VAL A 182 -0.67 -8.73 0.37
C VAL A 182 -0.12 -7.38 0.87
N PRO A 183 -0.23 -6.17 0.21
CA PRO A 183 0.77 -5.07 0.21
C PRO A 183 1.77 -4.93 1.38
#